data_AF-A0A3D1LY68-F1
#
_entry.id   AF-A0A3D1LY68-F1
#
_cell.length_a   1.000
_cell.length_b   1.000
_cell.length_c   1.000
_cell.angle_alpha   90.00
_cell.angle_beta   90.00
_cell.angle_gamma   90.00
#
_symmetry.space_group_name_H-M   'P 1'
#
loop_
_entity.id
_entity.type
_entity.pdbx_description
1 polymer ?
#
loop_
_entity_poly.entity_id
_entity_poly.type
_entity_poly.pdbx_seq_one_letter_code
_entity_poly.pdbx_strand_id
1 'polypeptide(L)'
;MTGKNLTKEFVAERDLKMFRMRQAGASHSEIAKRYDLSVSAVSKGIARILERLNRDAALAYPEVLRMELERLDNLQSSVWPLTQFRRESIGDEEVVIEPDMKAIQTVLGIMDRRSKLLGMDVQKVDLNVSGGTDVRHTLAGEELKKVGNVDYRGESMQLLELMQKAGVLEKGVAEKILAEVEDDELEVIDVEAIDEGADGE
;
A
#
# COMPACT_ATOMS: atom_id res chain seq x y z
N MET A 1 -22.05 33.54 25.06
CA MET A 1 -21.01 34.57 24.83
C MET A 1 -19.65 34.02 25.24
N THR A 2 -18.88 33.48 24.29
CA THR A 2 -17.40 33.56 24.18
C THR A 2 -16.97 32.64 23.04
N GLY A 3 -17.10 33.13 21.80
CA GLY A 3 -16.32 32.60 20.68
C GLY A 3 -14.87 33.01 20.89
N LYS A 4 -14.18 32.32 21.80
CA LYS A 4 -12.76 32.54 22.04
C LYS A 4 -12.03 31.74 20.97
N ASN A 5 -11.33 32.44 20.08
CA ASN A 5 -10.37 31.83 19.15
C ASN A 5 -9.32 31.07 19.98
N LEU A 6 -9.63 29.82 20.33
CA LEU A 6 -8.71 28.92 21.00
C LEU A 6 -7.55 28.70 20.05
N THR A 7 -6.34 28.96 20.53
CA THR A 7 -5.12 28.72 19.75
C THR A 7 -5.10 27.26 19.30
N LYS A 8 -4.64 27.02 18.07
CA LYS A 8 -4.57 25.65 17.51
C LYS A 8 -3.83 24.68 18.44
N GLU A 9 -2.81 25.20 19.14
CA GLU A 9 -2.03 24.47 20.14
C GLU A 9 -2.87 24.03 21.35
N PHE A 10 -3.74 24.89 21.87
CA PHE A 10 -4.58 24.55 23.02
C PHE A 10 -5.61 23.46 22.66
N VAL A 11 -6.17 23.51 21.44
CA VAL A 11 -7.06 22.45 20.95
C VAL A 11 -6.30 21.13 20.80
N ALA A 12 -5.07 21.18 20.27
CA ALA A 12 -4.22 20.00 20.11
C ALA A 12 -3.82 19.39 21.47
N GLU A 13 -3.46 20.21 22.46
CA GLU A 13 -3.11 19.75 23.81
C GLU A 13 -4.32 19.13 24.52
N ARG A 14 -5.50 19.76 24.40
CA ARG A 14 -6.75 19.21 24.93
C ARG A 14 -7.09 17.87 24.29
N ASP A 15 -7.04 17.79 22.96
CA ASP A 15 -7.31 16.55 22.23
C ASP A 15 -6.33 15.45 22.68
N LEU A 16 -5.06 15.80 22.96
CA LEU A 16 -4.03 14.85 23.40
C LEU A 16 -4.30 14.32 24.81
N LYS A 17 -4.80 15.18 25.71
CA LYS A 17 -5.25 14.74 27.04
C LYS A 17 -6.50 13.85 26.96
N MET A 18 -7.43 14.12 26.05
CA MET A 18 -8.59 13.24 25.81
C MET A 18 -8.14 11.88 25.26
N PHE A 19 -7.19 11.85 24.32
CA PHE A 19 -6.63 10.63 23.77
C PHE A 19 -5.92 9.77 24.84
N ARG A 20 -5.12 10.38 25.73
CA ARG A 20 -4.47 9.65 26.84
C ARG A 20 -5.47 9.01 27.80
N MET A 21 -6.58 9.69 28.09
CA MET A 21 -7.66 9.11 28.88
C MET A 21 -8.34 7.94 28.17
N ARG A 22 -8.53 8.06 26.85
CA ARG A 22 -9.06 6.96 26.03
C ARG A 22 -8.11 5.76 26.03
N GLN A 23 -6.81 6.00 25.93
CA GLN A 23 -5.77 4.97 26.02
C GLN A 23 -5.75 4.28 27.39
N ALA A 24 -6.04 5.02 28.47
CA ALA A 24 -6.19 4.48 29.82
C ALA A 24 -7.51 3.72 30.07
N GLY A 25 -8.38 3.59 29.06
CA GLY A 25 -9.61 2.81 29.12
C GLY A 25 -10.89 3.60 29.44
N ALA A 26 -10.83 4.93 29.57
CA ALA A 26 -12.03 5.73 29.85
C ALA A 26 -13.03 5.72 28.68
N SER A 27 -14.33 5.73 29.01
CA SER A 27 -15.40 5.78 28.01
C SER A 27 -15.56 7.19 27.41
N HIS A 28 -16.08 7.29 26.18
CA HIS A 28 -16.30 8.60 25.55
C HIS A 28 -17.25 9.50 26.35
N SER A 29 -18.21 8.91 27.08
CA SER A 29 -19.15 9.62 27.94
C SER A 29 -18.49 10.15 29.22
N GLU A 30 -17.58 9.40 29.83
CA GLU A 30 -16.78 9.89 30.98
C GLU A 30 -15.87 11.04 30.60
N ILE A 31 -15.19 10.94 29.45
CA ILE A 31 -14.32 12.00 28.94
C ILE A 31 -15.15 13.25 28.63
N ALA A 32 -16.31 13.09 27.98
CA ALA A 32 -17.24 14.17 27.70
C ALA A 32 -17.68 14.93 28.97
N LYS A 33 -18.05 14.19 30.03
CA LYS A 33 -18.41 14.77 31.33
C LYS A 33 -17.26 15.53 31.99
N ARG A 34 -16.02 15.02 31.87
CA ARG A 34 -14.84 15.63 32.50
C ARG A 34 -14.42 16.95 31.83
N TYR A 35 -14.70 17.10 30.54
CA TYR A 35 -14.32 18.28 29.75
C TYR A 35 -15.49 19.21 29.43
N ASP A 36 -16.70 18.91 29.89
CA ASP A 36 -17.94 19.62 29.54
C ASP A 36 -18.12 19.76 28.02
N LEU A 37 -17.89 18.66 27.30
CA LEU A 37 -17.99 18.57 25.85
C LEU A 37 -19.04 17.55 25.44
N SER A 38 -19.57 17.69 24.22
CA SER A 38 -20.41 16.64 23.65
C SER A 38 -19.58 15.39 23.30
N VAL A 39 -20.21 14.21 23.36
CA VAL A 39 -19.58 12.93 22.99
C VAL A 39 -19.04 12.98 21.55
N SER A 40 -19.75 13.64 20.65
CA SER A 40 -19.32 13.85 19.26
C SER A 40 -18.03 14.69 19.17
N ALA A 41 -17.89 15.73 20.00
CA ALA A 41 -16.68 16.56 20.03
C ALA A 41 -15.46 15.78 20.54
N VAL A 42 -15.66 14.89 21.52
CA VAL A 42 -14.61 13.99 22.04
C VAL A 42 -14.17 13.00 20.96
N SER A 43 -15.13 12.34 20.29
CA SER A 43 -14.84 11.40 19.20
C SER A 43 -14.04 12.05 18.06
N LYS A 44 -14.46 13.26 17.62
CA LYS A 44 -13.73 14.03 16.59
C LYS A 44 -12.33 14.44 17.05
N GLY A 45 -12.15 14.82 18.31
CA GLY A 45 -10.83 15.16 18.86
C GLY A 45 -9.87 13.96 18.89
N ILE A 46 -10.36 12.80 19.30
CA ILE A 46 -9.59 11.55 19.30
C ILE A 46 -9.25 11.12 17.87
N ALA A 47 -10.21 11.18 16.95
CA ALA A 47 -10.01 10.84 15.54
C ALA A 47 -8.91 11.70 14.88
N ARG A 48 -8.88 13.01 15.13
CA ARG A 48 -7.81 13.89 14.62
C ARG A 48 -6.41 13.50 15.09
N ILE A 49 -6.30 13.03 16.33
CA ILE A 49 -5.01 12.59 16.86
C ILE A 49 -4.59 11.25 16.28
N LEU A 50 -5.53 10.32 16.13
CA LEU A 50 -5.28 9.06 15.45
C LEU A 50 -4.84 9.31 14.00
N GLU A 51 -5.50 10.22 13.29
CA GLU A 51 -5.15 10.59 11.92
C GLU A 51 -3.74 11.22 11.85
N ARG A 52 -3.42 12.13 12.79
CA ARG A 52 -2.08 12.73 12.87
C ARG A 52 -1.01 11.67 13.18
N LEU A 53 -1.24 10.81 14.16
CA LEU A 53 -0.34 9.69 14.51
C LEU A 53 -0.14 8.74 13.33
N ASN A 54 -1.20 8.42 12.60
CA ASN A 54 -1.11 7.55 11.43
C ASN A 54 -0.31 8.21 10.31
N ARG A 55 -0.49 9.52 10.09
CA ARG A 55 0.31 10.29 9.14
C ARG A 55 1.78 10.34 9.55
N ASP A 56 2.06 10.61 10.82
CA ASP A 56 3.42 10.63 11.36
C ASP A 56 4.07 9.24 11.25
N ALA A 57 3.32 8.17 11.51
CA ALA A 57 3.77 6.79 11.33
C ALA A 57 4.06 6.46 9.86
N ALA A 58 3.21 6.92 8.93
CA ALA A 58 3.43 6.76 7.49
C ALA A 58 4.69 7.52 7.02
N LEU A 59 4.95 8.70 7.57
CA LEU A 59 6.18 9.46 7.30
C LEU A 59 7.42 8.82 7.92
N ALA A 60 7.29 8.13 9.05
CA ALA A 60 8.39 7.41 9.69
C ALA A 60 8.73 6.08 8.99
N TYR A 61 7.79 5.49 8.26
CA TYR A 61 7.97 4.18 7.62
C TYR A 61 9.18 4.12 6.66
N PRO A 62 9.40 5.09 5.76
CA PRO A 62 10.60 5.11 4.90
C PRO A 62 11.92 5.17 5.68
N GLU A 63 11.98 5.94 6.77
CA GLU A 63 13.19 6.03 7.59
C GLU A 63 13.44 4.74 8.37
N VAL A 64 12.39 4.10 8.89
CA VAL A 64 12.51 2.79 9.55
C VAL A 64 12.97 1.73 8.56
N LEU A 65 12.43 1.74 7.33
CA LEU A 65 12.87 0.85 6.26
C LEU A 65 14.35 1.06 5.93
N ARG A 66 14.80 2.32 5.82
CA ARG A 66 16.20 2.66 5.56
C ARG A 66 17.13 2.16 6.67
N MET A 67 16.76 2.39 7.93
CA MET A 67 17.55 1.90 9.08
C MET A 67 17.64 0.38 9.11
N GLU A 68 16.56 -0.33 8.82
CA GLU A 68 16.58 -1.79 8.80
C GLU A 68 17.40 -2.33 7.62
N LEU A 69 17.34 -1.68 6.45
CA LEU A 69 18.20 -2.04 5.31
C LEU A 69 19.69 -1.81 5.61
N GLU A 70 20.04 -0.68 6.24
CA GLU A 70 21.41 -0.39 6.67
C GLU A 70 21.91 -1.43 7.69
N ARG A 71 21.05 -1.82 8.64
CA ARG A 71 21.36 -2.88 9.60
C ARG A 71 21.62 -4.22 8.91
N LEU A 72 20.79 -4.61 7.95
CA LEU A 72 20.98 -5.84 7.19
C LEU A 72 22.25 -5.80 6.34
N ASP A 73 22.59 -4.66 5.76
CA ASP A 73 23.81 -4.48 4.98
C ASP A 73 25.07 -4.57 5.85
N ASN A 74 25.03 -3.99 7.06
CA ASN A 74 26.09 -4.13 8.07
C ASN A 74 26.28 -5.58 8.52
N LEU A 75 25.19 -6.34 8.71
CA LEU A 75 25.29 -7.76 9.02
C LEU A 75 25.88 -8.55 7.86
N GLN A 76 25.44 -8.27 6.62
CA GLN A 76 25.96 -8.93 5.43
C GLN A 76 27.45 -8.66 5.25
N SER A 77 27.90 -7.40 5.37
CA SER A 77 29.32 -7.03 5.20
C SER A 77 30.22 -7.71 6.23
N SER A 78 29.74 -7.93 7.46
CA SER A 78 30.49 -8.65 8.50
C SER A 78 30.66 -10.15 8.21
N VAL A 79 29.67 -10.78 7.57
CA VAL A 79 29.67 -12.23 7.29
C VAL A 79 30.25 -12.54 5.90
N TRP A 80 30.25 -11.56 4.98
CA TRP A 80 30.71 -11.74 3.60
C TRP A 80 32.15 -12.28 3.45
N PRO A 81 33.15 -11.89 4.27
CA PRO A 81 34.48 -12.49 4.18
C PRO A 81 34.51 -13.98 4.51
N LEU A 82 33.56 -14.48 5.31
CA LEU A 82 33.48 -15.89 5.70
C LEU A 82 32.92 -16.79 4.61
N THR A 83 32.24 -16.22 3.60
CA THR A 83 31.69 -16.96 2.46
C THR A 83 32.70 -17.13 1.32
N GLN A 84 33.88 -16.51 1.43
CA GLN A 84 34.92 -16.55 0.41
C GLN A 84 36.10 -17.41 0.86
N PHE A 85 36.87 -17.88 -0.13
CA PHE A 85 38.18 -18.46 0.15
C PHE A 85 39.10 -17.37 0.69
N ARG A 86 39.67 -17.61 1.86
CA ARG A 86 40.60 -16.68 2.50
C ARG A 86 41.92 -17.36 2.80
N ARG A 87 43.01 -16.60 2.68
CA ARG A 87 44.35 -17.05 3.08
C ARG A 87 44.60 -16.45 4.45
N GLU A 88 44.79 -17.30 5.45
CA GLU A 88 45.23 -16.88 6.77
C GLU A 88 46.60 -17.50 7.03
N SER A 89 47.56 -16.66 7.40
CA SER A 89 48.86 -17.09 7.89
C SER A 89 48.69 -17.42 9.37
N ILE A 90 48.61 -18.73 9.65
CA ILE A 90 48.60 -19.24 11.03
C ILE A 90 50.03 -19.70 11.31
N GLY A 91 50.86 -18.80 11.84
CA GLY A 91 52.30 -19.06 12.02
C GLY A 91 53.10 -18.82 10.74
N ASP A 92 54.10 -19.67 10.48
CA ASP A 92 54.99 -19.60 9.29
C ASP A 92 54.38 -20.26 8.02
N GLU A 93 53.19 -20.87 8.12
CA GLU A 93 52.52 -21.52 7.00
C GLU A 93 51.28 -20.73 6.54
N GLU A 94 51.12 -20.58 5.22
CA GLU A 94 49.91 -20.01 4.63
C GLU A 94 48.86 -21.10 4.41
N VAL A 95 47.75 -21.03 5.14
CA VAL A 95 46.63 -21.97 4.99
C VAL A 95 45.49 -21.29 4.24
N VAL A 96 44.99 -21.96 3.21
CA VAL A 96 43.77 -21.56 2.51
C VAL A 96 42.59 -22.13 3.29
N ILE A 97 41.76 -21.23 3.83
CA ILE A 97 40.53 -21.59 4.54
C ILE A 97 39.38 -21.62 3.54
N GLU A 98 38.66 -22.74 3.52
CA GLU A 98 37.46 -22.93 2.73
C GLU A 98 36.28 -22.11 3.30
N PRO A 99 35.33 -21.70 2.45
CA PRO A 99 34.10 -21.02 2.87
C PRO A 99 33.31 -21.81 3.91
N ASP A 100 32.77 -21.12 4.91
CA ASP A 100 31.83 -21.74 5.85
C ASP A 100 30.44 -21.84 5.21
N MET A 101 29.95 -23.07 5.03
CA MET A 101 28.62 -23.35 4.50
C MET A 101 27.50 -22.70 5.33
N LYS A 102 27.68 -22.52 6.65
CA LYS A 102 26.71 -21.83 7.51
C LYS A 102 26.68 -20.33 7.27
N ALA A 103 27.83 -19.72 6.99
CA ALA A 103 27.92 -18.30 6.65
C ALA A 103 27.20 -18.03 5.32
N ILE A 104 27.36 -18.90 4.33
CA ILE A 104 26.67 -18.81 3.03
C ILE A 104 25.15 -18.85 3.20
N GLN A 105 24.64 -19.81 3.97
CA GLN A 105 23.19 -19.92 4.24
C GLN A 105 22.66 -18.68 4.96
N THR A 106 23.44 -18.12 5.89
CA THR A 106 23.05 -16.91 6.63
C THR A 106 22.97 -15.69 5.71
N VAL A 107 23.95 -15.54 4.81
CA VAL A 107 23.96 -14.45 3.81
C VAL A 107 22.78 -14.57 2.84
N LEU A 108 22.48 -15.76 2.33
CA LEU A 108 21.30 -15.98 1.49
C LEU A 108 20.00 -15.60 2.22
N GLY A 109 19.87 -15.97 3.50
CA GLY A 109 18.73 -15.57 4.33
C GLY A 109 18.63 -14.06 4.58
N ILE A 110 19.76 -13.35 4.68
CA ILE A 110 19.77 -11.87 4.75
C ILE A 110 19.34 -11.28 3.40
N MET A 111 19.83 -11.81 2.28
CA MET A 111 19.45 -11.36 0.94
C MET A 111 17.95 -11.55 0.66
N ASP A 112 17.37 -12.67 1.09
CA ASP A 112 15.92 -12.92 1.00
C ASP A 112 15.09 -11.96 1.83
N ARG A 113 15.58 -11.53 3.00
CA ARG A 113 14.89 -10.51 3.80
C ARG A 113 14.99 -9.14 3.16
N ARG A 114 16.12 -8.80 2.52
CA ARG A 114 16.30 -7.56 1.77
C ARG A 114 15.36 -7.50 0.56
N SER A 115 15.26 -8.58 -0.23
CA SER A 115 14.37 -8.63 -1.39
C SER A 115 12.89 -8.47 -1.00
N LYS A 116 12.48 -9.04 0.14
CA LYS A 116 11.14 -8.85 0.70
C LYS A 116 10.88 -7.43 1.18
N LEU A 117 11.82 -6.82 1.91
CA LEU A 117 11.68 -5.44 2.38
C LEU A 117 11.66 -4.41 1.24
N LEU A 118 12.38 -4.70 0.14
CA LEU A 118 12.36 -3.89 -1.08
C LEU A 118 11.14 -4.17 -1.97
N GLY A 119 10.30 -5.17 -1.63
CA GLY A 119 9.15 -5.56 -2.44
C GLY A 119 9.52 -6.19 -3.78
N MET A 120 10.75 -6.70 -3.94
CA MET A 120 11.18 -7.42 -5.14
C MET A 120 10.60 -8.83 -5.21
N ASP A 121 10.33 -9.43 -4.04
CA ASP A 121 9.63 -10.71 -3.91
C ASP A 121 8.11 -10.49 -3.88
N VAL A 122 7.53 -10.16 -5.05
CA VAL A 122 6.08 -10.04 -5.20
C VAL A 122 5.49 -11.43 -5.41
N GLN A 123 5.03 -12.07 -4.33
CA GLN A 123 4.20 -13.26 -4.45
C GLN A 123 2.84 -12.86 -5.05
N LYS A 124 2.66 -13.08 -6.35
CA LYS A 124 1.35 -12.99 -6.99
C LYS A 124 0.50 -14.15 -6.49
N VAL A 125 -0.45 -13.84 -5.61
CA VAL A 125 -1.46 -14.82 -5.18
C VAL A 125 -2.65 -14.66 -6.12
N ASP A 126 -2.71 -15.49 -7.16
CA ASP A 126 -3.89 -15.60 -8.01
C ASP A 126 -4.96 -16.38 -7.23
N LEU A 127 -5.83 -15.63 -6.56
CA LEU A 127 -7.01 -16.18 -5.89
C LEU A 127 -8.05 -16.52 -6.96
N ASN A 128 -8.03 -17.77 -7.44
CA ASN A 128 -9.12 -18.28 -8.26
C ASN A 128 -10.34 -18.57 -7.37
N VAL A 129 -11.17 -17.54 -7.18
CA VAL A 129 -12.43 -17.64 -6.42
C VAL A 129 -13.49 -18.28 -7.31
N SER A 130 -13.48 -19.61 -7.37
CA SER A 130 -14.62 -20.38 -7.89
C SER A 130 -15.66 -20.53 -6.79
N GLY A 131 -16.68 -19.67 -6.83
CA GLY A 131 -17.81 -19.66 -5.89
C GLY A 131 -17.98 -18.30 -5.23
N GLY A 132 -19.14 -17.67 -5.44
CA GLY A 132 -19.49 -16.33 -4.98
C GLY A 132 -19.52 -16.20 -3.46
N THR A 133 -18.36 -16.14 -2.84
CA THR A 133 -18.18 -15.80 -1.43
C THR A 133 -17.60 -14.38 -1.36
N ASP A 134 -18.41 -13.51 -0.77
CA ASP A 134 -18.14 -12.09 -0.52
C ASP A 134 -16.90 -11.96 0.38
N VAL A 135 -15.75 -11.63 -0.23
CA VAL A 135 -14.50 -11.33 0.51
C VAL A 135 -14.70 -10.01 1.23
N ARG A 136 -15.25 -10.08 2.45
CA ARG A 136 -15.39 -8.92 3.33
C ARG A 136 -14.03 -8.52 3.88
N HIS A 137 -13.34 -7.65 3.14
CA HIS A 137 -12.18 -6.93 3.65
C HIS A 137 -12.64 -5.98 4.75
N THR A 138 -12.23 -6.23 6.00
CA THR A 138 -12.60 -5.48 7.20
C THR A 138 -11.81 -4.17 7.35
N LEU A 139 -11.55 -3.46 6.24
CA LEU A 139 -11.09 -2.07 6.31
C LEU A 139 -12.32 -1.21 6.57
N ALA A 140 -12.47 -0.79 7.81
CA ALA A 140 -13.65 -0.10 8.30
C ALA A 140 -13.98 1.15 7.46
N GLY A 141 -15.11 1.08 6.74
CA GLY A 141 -15.89 2.25 6.32
C GLY A 141 -15.70 2.74 4.88
N GLU A 142 -14.97 2.04 4.03
CA GLU A 142 -14.94 2.37 2.60
C GLU A 142 -15.86 1.41 1.84
N GLU A 143 -16.96 1.95 1.31
CA GLU A 143 -17.80 1.21 0.36
C GLU A 143 -16.97 0.94 -0.90
N LEU A 144 -16.67 -0.34 -1.14
CA LEU A 144 -16.05 -0.79 -2.38
C LEU A 144 -16.95 -0.39 -3.55
N LYS A 145 -16.48 0.52 -4.41
CA LYS A 145 -17.01 0.65 -5.77
C LYS A 145 -16.84 -0.72 -6.42
N LYS A 146 -17.95 -1.39 -6.75
CA LYS A 146 -17.95 -2.66 -7.47
C LYS A 146 -17.14 -2.52 -8.77
N VAL A 147 -15.94 -3.10 -8.82
CA VAL A 147 -15.09 -3.17 -10.03
C VAL A 147 -15.58 -4.30 -10.97
N GLY A 148 -16.90 -4.49 -11.06
CA GLY A 148 -17.52 -5.60 -11.79
C GLY A 148 -18.25 -5.21 -13.07
N ASN A 149 -18.49 -3.92 -13.28
CA ASN A 149 -18.97 -3.38 -14.55
C ASN A 149 -17.98 -2.30 -14.95
N VAL A 150 -16.91 -2.70 -15.62
CA VAL A 150 -16.05 -1.76 -16.34
C VAL A 150 -16.89 -1.28 -17.52
N ASP A 151 -17.46 -0.09 -17.37
CA ASP A 151 -18.09 0.60 -18.48
C ASP A 151 -16.96 1.12 -19.38
N TYR A 152 -16.55 0.26 -20.33
CA TYR A 152 -15.49 0.56 -21.29
C TYR A 152 -15.78 1.88 -22.03
N ARG A 153 -17.06 2.21 -22.23
CA ARG A 153 -17.46 3.48 -22.85
C ARG A 153 -17.19 4.64 -21.91
N GLY A 154 -17.62 4.56 -20.66
CA GLY A 154 -17.39 5.60 -19.65
C GLY A 154 -15.92 5.89 -19.39
N GLU A 155 -15.07 4.86 -19.34
CA GLU A 155 -13.62 5.03 -19.15
C GLU A 155 -12.93 5.60 -20.40
N SER A 156 -13.34 5.16 -21.59
CA SER A 156 -12.81 5.70 -22.86
C SER A 156 -13.17 7.18 -23.03
N MET A 157 -14.38 7.58 -22.62
CA MET A 157 -14.81 8.99 -22.63
C MET A 157 -14.00 9.85 -21.67
N GLN A 158 -13.75 9.36 -20.45
CA GLN A 158 -12.92 10.06 -19.47
C GLN A 158 -11.48 10.19 -19.94
N LEU A 159 -10.96 9.16 -20.64
CA LEU A 159 -9.62 9.19 -21.23
C LEU A 159 -9.53 10.23 -22.35
N LEU A 160 -10.52 10.32 -23.23
CA LEU A 160 -10.56 11.33 -24.30
C LEU A 160 -10.64 12.75 -23.74
N GLU A 161 -11.44 12.98 -22.70
CA GLU A 161 -11.51 14.28 -22.01
C GLU A 161 -10.16 14.64 -21.35
N LEU A 162 -9.49 13.65 -20.75
CA LEU A 162 -8.17 13.83 -20.15
C LEU A 162 -7.12 14.15 -21.22
N MET A 163 -7.14 13.46 -22.36
CA MET A 163 -6.25 13.70 -23.50
C MET A 163 -6.48 15.07 -24.14
N GLN A 164 -7.73 15.56 -24.17
CA GLN A 164 -8.07 16.92 -24.58
C GLN A 164 -7.50 17.96 -23.61
N LYS A 165 -7.65 17.75 -22.29
CA LYS A 165 -7.07 18.63 -21.26
C LYS A 165 -5.54 18.64 -21.28
N ALA A 166 -4.94 17.50 -21.61
CA ALA A 166 -3.50 17.36 -21.79
C ALA A 166 -2.98 17.98 -23.10
N GLY A 167 -3.87 18.45 -23.98
CA GLY A 167 -3.51 19.11 -25.24
C GLY A 167 -2.97 18.16 -26.31
N VAL A 168 -3.15 16.85 -26.14
CA VAL A 168 -2.70 15.81 -27.07
C VAL A 168 -3.65 15.68 -28.26
N LEU A 169 -4.93 16.06 -28.07
CA LEU A 169 -5.97 16.04 -29.10
C LEU A 169 -6.51 17.46 -29.35
N GLU A 170 -6.59 17.84 -30.63
CA GLU A 170 -7.30 19.05 -31.04
C GLU A 170 -8.82 18.87 -30.89
N LYS A 171 -9.52 19.94 -30.47
CA LYS A 171 -10.95 19.88 -30.12
C LYS A 171 -11.83 19.33 -31.25
N GLY A 172 -11.51 19.66 -32.51
CA GLY A 172 -12.28 19.21 -33.67
C GLY A 172 -12.13 17.73 -34.00
N VAL A 173 -11.02 17.09 -33.61
CA VAL A 173 -10.80 15.65 -33.85
C VAL A 173 -11.55 14.82 -32.81
N ALA A 174 -11.56 15.26 -31.55
CA ALA A 174 -12.32 14.61 -30.48
C ALA A 174 -13.83 14.64 -30.76
N GLU A 175 -14.37 15.77 -31.24
CA GLU A 175 -15.79 15.90 -31.60
C GLU A 175 -16.17 15.05 -32.82
N LYS A 176 -15.26 14.91 -33.80
CA LYS A 176 -15.50 14.06 -34.97
C LYS A 176 -15.50 12.57 -34.62
N ILE A 177 -14.56 12.12 -33.79
CA ILE A 177 -14.53 10.73 -33.29
C ILE A 177 -15.79 10.44 -32.46
N LEU A 178 -16.27 11.43 -31.69
CA LEU A 178 -17.50 11.29 -30.93
C LEU A 178 -18.73 11.11 -31.82
N ALA A 179 -18.82 11.89 -32.91
CA ALA A 179 -19.94 11.82 -33.86
C ALA A 179 -19.92 10.53 -34.69
N GLU A 180 -18.73 10.07 -35.12
CA GLU A 180 -18.58 8.84 -35.92
C GLU A 180 -18.94 7.58 -35.12
N VAL A 181 -18.73 7.58 -33.80
CA VAL A 181 -19.13 6.48 -32.90
C VAL A 181 -20.64 6.51 -32.58
N GLU A 182 -21.33 7.64 -32.71
CA GLU A 182 -22.79 7.72 -32.54
C GLU A 182 -23.57 7.17 -33.75
N ASP A 183 -22.97 7.16 -34.95
CA ASP A 183 -23.62 6.72 -36.18
C ASP A 183 -23.47 5.21 -36.47
N ASP A 184 -22.48 4.52 -35.88
CA ASP A 184 -22.16 3.09 -36.14
C ASP A 184 -22.91 2.08 -35.24
N GLU A 185 -24.13 2.40 -34.77
CA GLU A 185 -24.94 1.52 -33.89
C GLU A 185 -25.44 0.19 -34.52
N LEU A 186 -24.98 -0.25 -35.68
CA LEU A 186 -25.45 -1.50 -36.31
C LEU A 186 -24.36 -2.27 -37.08
N GLU A 187 -23.45 -2.94 -36.37
CA GLU A 187 -22.96 -4.29 -36.76
C GLU A 187 -22.08 -4.89 -35.64
N VAL A 188 -22.72 -5.40 -34.58
CA VAL A 188 -22.09 -6.43 -33.75
C VAL A 188 -22.22 -7.73 -34.52
N ILE A 189 -21.16 -8.12 -35.22
CA ILE A 189 -21.05 -9.46 -35.82
C ILE A 189 -20.81 -10.43 -34.66
N ASP A 190 -21.83 -11.19 -34.29
CA ASP A 190 -21.70 -12.34 -33.40
C ASP A 190 -20.78 -13.38 -34.05
N VAL A 191 -19.51 -13.40 -33.62
CA VAL A 191 -18.57 -14.45 -33.99
C VAL A 191 -18.86 -15.67 -33.11
N GLU A 192 -19.54 -16.66 -33.67
CA GLU A 192 -19.68 -17.98 -33.04
C GLU A 192 -18.30 -18.59 -32.77
N ALA A 193 -18.07 -18.98 -31.51
CA ALA A 193 -16.86 -19.68 -31.10
C ALA A 193 -16.85 -21.09 -31.71
N ILE A 194 -15.81 -21.40 -32.48
CA ILE A 194 -15.54 -22.74 -32.99
C ILE A 194 -15.08 -23.59 -31.80
N ASP A 195 -15.86 -24.61 -31.46
CA ASP A 195 -15.55 -25.61 -30.44
C ASP A 195 -14.49 -26.58 -31.00
N GLU A 196 -13.22 -26.35 -30.66
CA GLU A 196 -12.13 -27.25 -30.99
C GLU A 196 -12.09 -28.44 -30.01
N GLY A 197 -12.54 -29.60 -30.48
CA GLY A 197 -11.89 -30.89 -30.24
C GLY A 197 -12.21 -31.61 -28.93
N ALA A 198 -13.29 -32.39 -28.92
CA ALA A 198 -13.40 -33.56 -28.05
C ALA A 198 -12.90 -34.81 -28.82
N ASP A 199 -11.72 -35.28 -28.42
CA ASP A 199 -11.13 -36.55 -28.87
C ASP A 199 -12.07 -37.73 -28.57
N GLY A 200 -12.29 -38.55 -29.59
CA GLY A 200 -13.02 -39.81 -29.50
C GLY A 200 -12.58 -40.77 -30.60
N GLU A 201 -11.42 -41.41 -30.42
CA GLU A 201 -11.14 -42.83 -30.72
C GLU A 201 -9.76 -43.25 -30.17
#